data_AF-A0A2G6FHW4-F1
#
_entry.id   AF-A0A2G6FHW4-F1
#
_cell.length_a   1.000
_cell.length_b   1.000
_cell.length_c   1.000
_cell.angle_alpha   90.00
_cell.angle_beta   90.00
_cell.angle_gamma   90.00
#
_symmetry.space_group_name_H-M   'P 1'
#
loop_
_entity.id
_entity.type
_entity.pdbx_description
1 polymer ?
#
loop_
_entity_poly.entity_id
_entity_poly.type
_entity_poly.pdbx_seq_one_letter_code
_entity_poly.pdbx_strand_id
1 'polypeptide(L)'
;MLTRQIRIWGLICFCMIGISSGAMAGSDDDGLSDIQEARYQTDARLPDTDGGGASDGEEVASGTDPLNPDDDDGGIQTVHISLTEGLNLISLPVMPENTSVEGMLADIGRQMDSIWLYNGPGDWNSYSTDPKESNFNDLHEMIPGKGYWLRMAAPAVLTVRGHAIAGAAVSLKSGMNAAGHSHLASWHIQDIMDAIDGTVNTIWEYDAASHQWKAYNTKDSRFNNLELIQPGKGYFLDMDTAGEIRY
;
A
#
# COMPACT_ATOMS: atom_id res chain seq x y z
N MET A 1 -52.95 12.46 -24.93
CA MET A 1 -53.19 11.95 -26.30
C MET A 1 -51.85 11.70 -26.97
N LEU A 2 -51.59 10.45 -27.39
CA LEU A 2 -50.88 9.96 -28.60
C LEU A 2 -49.74 10.83 -29.21
N THR A 3 -48.57 10.35 -29.67
CA THR A 3 -47.99 9.01 -29.87
C THR A 3 -46.48 9.17 -30.17
N ARG A 4 -45.79 8.03 -30.19
CA ARG A 4 -44.34 7.78 -30.19
C ARG A 4 -43.82 7.45 -31.63
N GLN A 5 -42.52 7.72 -31.87
CA GLN A 5 -41.50 6.87 -32.58
C GLN A 5 -41.12 7.03 -34.09
N ILE A 6 -39.78 7.13 -34.27
CA ILE A 6 -38.81 6.50 -35.20
C ILE A 6 -38.82 6.82 -36.71
N ARG A 7 -37.64 7.20 -37.23
CA ARG A 7 -37.07 6.71 -38.51
C ARG A 7 -35.55 6.50 -38.41
N ILE A 8 -35.08 5.31 -38.79
CA ILE A 8 -33.68 4.89 -39.01
C ILE A 8 -33.49 4.67 -40.53
N TRP A 9 -32.28 4.93 -41.04
CA TRP A 9 -31.45 4.09 -41.95
C TRP A 9 -30.67 4.89 -43.00
N GLY A 10 -29.36 4.64 -43.08
CA GLY A 10 -28.54 4.92 -44.27
C GLY A 10 -27.04 5.14 -44.05
N LEU A 11 -26.26 4.05 -43.98
CA LEU A 11 -24.79 3.99 -44.15
C LEU A 11 -24.32 4.64 -45.48
N ILE A 12 -23.06 5.11 -45.53
CA ILE A 12 -22.00 4.59 -46.43
C ILE A 12 -20.65 5.27 -46.13
N CYS A 13 -19.65 4.41 -45.97
CA CYS A 13 -18.23 4.64 -45.80
C CYS A 13 -17.57 5.00 -47.15
N PHE A 14 -16.67 5.99 -47.18
CA PHE A 14 -15.54 6.01 -48.13
C PHE A 14 -14.38 6.83 -47.56
N CYS A 15 -13.33 6.12 -47.18
CA CYS A 15 -12.01 6.64 -46.86
C CYS A 15 -11.20 6.73 -48.16
N MET A 16 -10.58 7.87 -48.44
CA MET A 16 -9.34 7.91 -49.23
C MET A 16 -8.44 9.08 -48.85
N ILE A 17 -7.35 8.71 -48.16
CA ILE A 17 -5.93 9.06 -48.39
C ILE A 17 -5.56 10.55 -48.36
N GLY A 18 -5.04 10.97 -47.20
CA GLY A 18 -3.94 11.92 -47.09
C GLY A 18 -2.73 11.19 -46.55
N ILE A 19 -1.62 11.21 -47.29
CA ILE A 19 -0.34 10.63 -46.88
C ILE A 19 0.29 11.54 -45.82
N SER A 20 0.50 11.03 -44.60
CA SER A 20 1.59 11.49 -43.73
C SER A 20 2.27 10.27 -43.11
N SER A 21 3.57 10.16 -43.39
CA SER A 21 4.49 9.16 -42.87
C SER A 21 4.49 9.10 -41.34
N GLY A 22 4.56 7.89 -40.81
CA GLY A 22 4.82 7.61 -39.40
C GLY A 22 3.99 6.41 -38.95
N ALA A 23 4.62 5.25 -38.83
CA ALA A 23 4.04 4.10 -38.16
C ALA A 23 3.67 4.54 -36.73
N MET A 24 2.38 4.66 -36.44
CA MET A 24 1.92 4.68 -35.06
C MET A 24 2.00 3.22 -34.61
N ALA A 25 3.17 2.87 -34.11
CA ALA A 25 3.42 1.61 -33.43
C ALA A 25 2.52 1.54 -32.20
N GLY A 26 2.00 0.33 -31.97
CA GLY A 26 0.76 0.12 -31.22
C GLY A 26 0.97 0.01 -29.73
N SER A 27 1.75 0.93 -29.13
CA SER A 27 1.97 1.01 -27.67
C SER A 27 0.67 0.85 -26.91
N ASP A 28 0.71 -0.04 -25.93
CA ASP A 28 -0.39 -0.53 -25.11
C ASP A 28 -0.59 0.28 -23.81
N ASP A 29 0.16 1.38 -23.66
CA ASP A 29 0.07 2.36 -22.56
C ASP A 29 0.51 1.81 -21.19
N ASP A 30 1.47 0.88 -21.17
CA ASP A 30 2.10 0.33 -19.96
C ASP A 30 3.26 1.18 -19.39
N GLY A 31 3.65 2.25 -20.12
CA GLY A 31 4.73 3.15 -19.75
C GLY A 31 6.08 2.91 -20.46
N LEU A 32 6.19 1.90 -21.32
CA LEU A 32 7.33 1.68 -22.21
C LEU A 32 7.05 2.22 -23.63
N SER A 33 8.09 2.75 -24.27
CA SER A 33 8.05 3.05 -25.71
C SER A 33 8.42 1.81 -26.53
N ASP A 34 7.98 1.71 -27.79
CA ASP A 34 8.31 0.53 -28.62
C ASP A 34 9.82 0.24 -28.73
N ILE A 35 10.67 1.27 -28.57
CA ILE A 35 12.14 1.12 -28.56
C ILE A 35 12.62 0.46 -27.25
N GLN A 36 12.00 0.80 -26.12
CA GLN A 36 12.26 0.16 -24.84
C GLN A 36 11.75 -1.27 -24.85
N GLU A 37 10.55 -1.50 -25.37
CA GLU A 37 9.97 -2.83 -25.47
C GLU A 37 10.82 -3.76 -26.36
N ALA A 38 11.26 -3.26 -27.52
CA ALA A 38 12.21 -4.00 -28.36
C ALA A 38 13.56 -4.27 -27.67
N ARG A 39 13.96 -3.47 -26.68
CA ARG A 39 15.18 -3.68 -25.88
C ARG A 39 14.97 -4.75 -24.81
N TYR A 40 13.82 -4.75 -24.14
CA TYR A 40 13.45 -5.74 -23.13
C TYR A 40 12.87 -7.01 -23.74
N GLN A 41 12.67 -7.04 -25.06
CA GLN A 41 12.11 -8.15 -25.82
C GLN A 41 10.63 -8.43 -25.49
N THR A 42 9.91 -7.39 -25.07
CA THR A 42 8.47 -7.42 -24.76
C THR A 42 7.61 -7.15 -26.02
N ASP A 43 6.32 -7.51 -25.98
CA ASP A 43 5.37 -7.29 -27.07
C ASP A 43 4.62 -5.97 -26.89
N ALA A 44 4.95 -4.99 -27.73
CA ALA A 44 4.34 -3.65 -27.81
C ALA A 44 2.83 -3.54 -28.00
N ARG A 45 2.09 -4.65 -27.93
CA ARG A 45 0.63 -4.70 -27.97
C ARG A 45 0.03 -5.31 -26.71
N LEU A 46 0.85 -5.78 -25.78
CA LEU A 46 0.47 -6.48 -24.57
C LEU A 46 1.12 -5.76 -23.39
N PRO A 47 0.34 -5.09 -22.52
CA PRO A 47 0.90 -4.40 -21.36
C PRO A 47 1.71 -5.31 -20.44
N ASP A 48 1.48 -6.61 -20.49
CA ASP A 48 2.10 -7.68 -19.70
C ASP A 48 2.44 -8.80 -20.72
N THR A 49 3.72 -8.94 -21.05
CA THR A 49 4.18 -9.84 -22.13
C THR A 49 4.17 -11.31 -21.72
N ASP A 50 4.51 -11.61 -20.47
CA ASP A 50 4.67 -12.99 -20.00
C ASP A 50 3.46 -13.56 -19.26
N GLY A 51 2.50 -12.70 -18.91
CA GLY A 51 1.25 -13.03 -18.26
C GLY A 51 1.36 -13.29 -16.76
N GLY A 52 2.41 -12.79 -16.09
CA GLY A 52 2.61 -12.92 -14.64
C GLY A 52 1.76 -11.96 -13.81
N GLY A 53 1.23 -10.89 -14.42
CA GLY A 53 0.25 -9.99 -13.85
C GLY A 53 0.77 -8.63 -13.40
N ALA A 54 2.04 -8.29 -13.63
CA ALA A 54 2.54 -6.91 -13.64
C ALA A 54 2.71 -6.43 -15.10
N SER A 55 2.67 -5.12 -15.33
CA SER A 55 2.93 -4.61 -16.68
C SER A 55 4.44 -4.59 -16.97
N ASP A 56 4.86 -4.77 -18.22
CA ASP A 56 6.29 -4.79 -18.60
C ASP A 56 7.01 -3.50 -18.10
N GLY A 57 6.34 -2.35 -18.19
CA GLY A 57 6.79 -1.09 -17.63
C GLY A 57 6.91 -1.05 -16.10
N GLU A 58 5.98 -1.65 -15.36
CA GLU A 58 6.02 -1.77 -13.89
C GLU A 58 7.18 -2.66 -13.45
N GLU A 59 7.41 -3.76 -14.16
CA GLU A 59 8.48 -4.71 -13.90
C GLU A 59 9.86 -4.10 -14.15
N VAL A 60 10.03 -3.43 -15.30
CA VAL A 60 11.26 -2.68 -15.61
C VAL A 60 11.54 -1.59 -14.58
N ALA A 61 10.49 -0.92 -14.07
CA ALA A 61 10.64 0.09 -13.01
C ALA A 61 11.00 -0.54 -11.66
N SER A 62 10.48 -1.73 -11.38
CA SER A 62 10.71 -2.51 -10.15
C SER A 62 12.02 -3.32 -10.19
N GLY A 63 12.64 -3.45 -11.36
CA GLY A 63 13.89 -4.17 -11.57
C GLY A 63 13.71 -5.69 -11.68
N THR A 64 12.51 -6.15 -12.00
CA THR A 64 12.14 -7.55 -12.30
C THR A 64 12.29 -7.82 -13.81
N ASP A 65 12.14 -9.07 -14.25
CA ASP A 65 12.36 -9.46 -15.66
C ASP A 65 11.01 -9.57 -16.37
N PRO A 66 10.66 -8.66 -17.31
CA PRO A 66 9.35 -8.61 -17.98
C PRO A 66 9.06 -9.77 -18.95
N LEU A 67 9.84 -10.85 -18.82
CA LEU A 67 9.71 -12.10 -19.55
C LEU A 67 9.72 -13.32 -18.62
N ASN A 68 9.70 -13.08 -17.31
CA ASN A 68 9.67 -14.08 -16.26
C ASN A 68 8.42 -13.92 -15.37
N PRO A 69 7.33 -14.67 -15.65
CA PRO A 69 6.04 -14.50 -14.98
C PRO A 69 6.06 -14.89 -13.48
N ASP A 70 7.20 -15.42 -13.00
CA ASP A 70 7.43 -15.81 -11.62
C ASP A 70 8.10 -14.69 -10.79
N ASP A 71 8.48 -13.54 -11.38
CA ASP A 71 9.14 -12.43 -10.67
C ASP A 71 8.47 -11.06 -10.77
N ASP A 72 7.34 -10.95 -11.47
CA ASP A 72 6.44 -9.77 -11.53
C ASP A 72 6.11 -9.15 -10.17
N ASP A 73 6.03 -10.00 -9.14
CA ASP A 73 5.69 -9.59 -7.78
C ASP A 73 6.92 -9.22 -6.91
N GLY A 74 8.12 -9.21 -7.51
CA GLY A 74 9.40 -8.99 -6.83
C GLY A 74 9.84 -10.15 -5.91
N GLY A 75 9.17 -11.30 -6.01
CA GLY A 75 9.33 -12.48 -5.17
C GLY A 75 8.77 -12.30 -3.74
N ILE A 76 8.62 -13.43 -3.02
CA ILE A 76 8.24 -13.41 -1.60
C ILE A 76 9.37 -12.81 -0.77
N GLN A 77 9.10 -11.64 -0.21
CA GLN A 77 9.94 -10.95 0.76
C GLN A 77 9.62 -11.45 2.18
N THR A 78 10.64 -11.51 3.04
CA THR A 78 10.48 -11.85 4.46
C THR A 78 10.93 -10.68 5.31
N VAL A 79 10.00 -10.10 6.07
CA VAL A 79 10.26 -8.96 6.94
C VAL A 79 10.11 -9.38 8.40
N HIS A 80 11.10 -9.02 9.22
CA HIS A 80 11.11 -9.26 10.65
C HIS A 80 10.83 -7.97 11.41
N ILE A 81 9.69 -7.91 12.10
CA ILE A 81 9.28 -6.78 12.93
C ILE A 81 9.57 -7.15 14.39
N SER A 82 10.52 -6.45 15.01
CA SER A 82 10.87 -6.65 16.42
C SER A 82 9.84 -5.97 17.33
N LEU A 83 9.28 -6.72 18.26
CA LEU A 83 8.22 -6.28 19.17
C LEU A 83 8.73 -6.28 20.61
N THR A 84 8.51 -5.17 21.33
CA THR A 84 8.81 -5.07 22.77
C THR A 84 7.61 -5.50 23.60
N GLU A 85 7.83 -5.80 24.89
CA GLU A 85 6.72 -5.96 25.84
C GLU A 85 5.91 -4.67 25.94
N GLY A 86 4.58 -4.79 26.00
CA GLY A 86 3.67 -3.64 25.99
C GLY A 86 3.18 -3.28 24.59
N LEU A 87 2.87 -2.01 24.39
CA LEU A 87 2.26 -1.53 23.13
C LEU A 87 3.32 -1.37 22.04
N ASN A 88 2.97 -1.79 20.83
CA ASN A 88 3.75 -1.58 19.62
C ASN A 88 2.81 -1.04 18.54
N LEU A 89 3.18 0.04 17.86
CA LEU A 89 2.45 0.53 16.70
C LEU A 89 3.17 0.06 15.43
N ILE A 90 2.58 -0.89 14.72
CA ILE A 90 3.21 -1.59 13.60
C ILE A 90 2.41 -1.41 12.31
N SER A 91 3.05 -1.73 11.19
CA SER A 91 2.42 -1.84 9.87
C SER A 91 2.96 -3.04 9.12
N LEU A 92 2.32 -3.36 7.99
CA LEU A 92 2.81 -4.37 7.05
C LEU A 92 3.49 -3.67 5.86
N PRO A 93 4.81 -3.83 5.68
CA PRO A 93 5.54 -3.24 4.56
C PRO A 93 5.51 -4.10 3.29
N VAL A 94 4.90 -5.29 3.36
CA VAL A 94 4.71 -6.25 2.25
C VAL A 94 3.26 -6.74 2.26
N MET A 95 2.74 -7.14 1.10
CA MET A 95 1.42 -7.77 1.01
C MET A 95 1.52 -9.24 1.40
N PRO A 96 0.99 -9.68 2.55
CA PRO A 96 1.13 -11.06 2.99
C PRO A 96 0.29 -12.02 2.15
N GLU A 97 0.80 -13.24 1.91
CA GLU A 97 0.05 -14.32 1.22
C GLU A 97 -1.20 -14.74 2.01
N ASN A 98 -1.16 -14.58 3.33
CA ASN A 98 -2.28 -14.84 4.23
C ASN A 98 -2.54 -13.57 5.06
N THR A 99 -3.64 -12.90 4.78
CA THR A 99 -4.06 -11.68 5.48
C THR A 99 -4.79 -11.98 6.79
N SER A 100 -5.14 -13.23 7.10
CA SER A 100 -5.88 -13.56 8.32
C SER A 100 -5.06 -13.20 9.57
N VAL A 101 -5.68 -12.47 10.50
CA VAL A 101 -5.08 -12.12 11.80
C VAL A 101 -4.60 -13.37 12.54
N GLU A 102 -5.40 -14.44 12.56
CA GLU A 102 -5.04 -15.68 13.24
C GLU A 102 -3.82 -16.35 12.60
N GLY A 103 -3.75 -16.34 11.26
CA GLY A 103 -2.63 -16.90 10.53
C GLY A 103 -1.35 -16.09 10.72
N MET A 104 -1.44 -14.77 10.62
CA MET A 104 -0.29 -13.88 10.75
C MET A 104 0.30 -13.86 12.17
N LEU A 105 -0.55 -13.98 13.18
CA LEU A 105 -0.14 -13.86 14.57
C LEU A 105 0.08 -15.23 15.25
N ALA A 106 -0.08 -16.34 14.53
CA ALA A 106 0.03 -17.69 15.08
C ALA A 106 1.34 -17.94 15.83
N ASP A 107 2.46 -17.45 15.28
CA ASP A 107 3.80 -17.65 15.83
C ASP A 107 4.07 -16.85 17.12
N ILE A 108 3.35 -15.74 17.30
CA ILE A 108 3.51 -14.84 18.46
C ILE A 108 2.30 -14.84 19.39
N GLY A 109 1.27 -15.64 19.12
CA GLY A 109 -0.01 -15.61 19.83
C GLY A 109 0.08 -15.91 21.32
N ARG A 110 1.13 -16.61 21.78
CA ARG A 110 1.36 -16.86 23.22
C ARG A 110 2.04 -15.68 23.94
N GLN A 111 2.69 -14.81 23.18
CA GLN A 111 3.41 -13.63 23.66
C GLN A 111 2.60 -12.35 23.47
N MET A 112 1.43 -12.46 22.82
CA MET A 112 0.54 -11.34 22.50
C MET A 112 -0.75 -11.43 23.30
N ASP A 113 -1.21 -10.29 23.81
CA ASP A 113 -2.53 -10.16 24.42
C ASP A 113 -3.59 -9.87 23.36
N SER A 114 -3.36 -8.83 22.56
CA SER A 114 -4.38 -8.32 21.62
C SER A 114 -3.81 -7.37 20.57
N ILE A 115 -4.56 -7.19 19.50
CA ILE A 115 -4.32 -6.27 18.39
C ILE A 115 -5.54 -5.39 18.16
N TRP A 116 -5.33 -4.13 17.77
CA TRP A 116 -6.39 -3.19 17.41
C TRP A 116 -6.08 -2.42 16.13
N LEU A 117 -7.11 -2.18 15.35
CA LEU A 117 -7.10 -1.34 14.16
C LEU A 117 -7.99 -0.11 14.40
N TYR A 118 -7.43 1.08 14.16
CA TYR A 118 -8.17 2.33 14.23
C TYR A 118 -8.74 2.72 12.86
N ASN A 119 -10.06 2.84 12.77
CA ASN A 119 -10.76 3.20 11.53
C ASN A 119 -11.26 4.66 11.49
N GLY A 120 -11.27 5.30 12.66
CA GLY A 120 -11.73 6.67 12.86
C GLY A 120 -12.23 6.90 14.30
N PRO A 121 -12.66 8.13 14.63
CA PRO A 121 -13.09 8.48 15.98
C PRO A 121 -14.23 7.57 16.46
N GLY A 122 -13.96 6.76 17.49
CA GLY A 122 -14.92 5.83 18.06
C GLY A 122 -15.13 4.53 17.27
N ASP A 123 -14.35 4.31 16.21
CA ASP A 123 -14.42 3.13 15.35
C ASP A 123 -13.10 2.35 15.42
N TRP A 124 -13.18 1.16 16.02
CA TRP A 124 -12.06 0.28 16.28
C TRP A 124 -12.49 -1.15 15.98
N ASN A 125 -11.59 -1.90 15.34
CA ASN A 125 -11.66 -3.36 15.35
C ASN A 125 -10.55 -3.91 16.24
N SER A 126 -10.77 -5.09 16.78
CA SER A 126 -9.85 -5.75 17.70
C SER A 126 -9.83 -7.26 17.54
N TYR A 127 -8.72 -7.86 17.97
CA TYR A 127 -8.61 -9.30 18.16
C TYR A 127 -7.80 -9.55 19.43
N SER A 128 -8.30 -10.43 20.30
CA SER A 128 -7.69 -10.83 21.56
C SER A 128 -7.47 -12.34 21.60
N THR A 129 -6.38 -12.77 22.24
CA THR A 129 -6.07 -14.18 22.50
C THR A 129 -6.75 -14.70 23.77
N ASP A 130 -7.33 -13.81 24.60
CA ASP A 130 -8.12 -14.22 25.77
C ASP A 130 -9.45 -14.85 25.32
N PRO A 131 -9.73 -16.13 25.63
CA PRO A 131 -10.98 -16.79 25.27
C PRO A 131 -12.24 -16.09 25.83
N LYS A 132 -12.11 -15.25 26.85
CA LYS A 132 -13.23 -14.47 27.40
C LYS A 132 -13.61 -13.30 26.50
N GLU A 133 -12.66 -12.80 25.73
CA GLU A 133 -12.83 -11.65 24.85
C GLU A 133 -13.14 -12.06 23.40
N SER A 134 -13.16 -13.37 23.10
CA SER A 134 -13.33 -13.89 21.73
C SER A 134 -14.61 -13.43 21.03
N ASN A 135 -15.67 -13.10 21.79
CA ASN A 135 -16.93 -12.58 21.25
C ASN A 135 -16.83 -11.14 20.75
N PHE A 136 -15.75 -10.43 21.07
CA PHE A 136 -15.47 -9.06 20.64
C PHE A 136 -14.40 -9.00 19.54
N ASN A 137 -13.92 -10.15 19.08
CA ASN A 137 -12.97 -10.23 17.97
C ASN A 137 -13.68 -9.95 16.65
N ASP A 138 -13.48 -8.75 16.13
CA ASP A 138 -14.05 -8.24 14.88
C ASP A 138 -12.98 -7.78 13.88
N LEU A 139 -11.70 -7.82 14.26
CA LEU A 139 -10.57 -7.71 13.34
C LEU A 139 -10.22 -9.11 12.82
N HIS A 140 -10.44 -9.33 11.53
CA HIS A 140 -10.21 -10.64 10.88
C HIS A 140 -9.01 -10.63 9.93
N GLU A 141 -8.64 -9.47 9.41
CA GLU A 141 -7.59 -9.33 8.41
C GLU A 141 -6.58 -8.24 8.77
N MET A 142 -5.32 -8.47 8.40
CA MET A 142 -4.25 -7.50 8.42
C MET A 142 -3.76 -7.28 6.98
N ILE A 143 -3.81 -6.04 6.52
CA ILE A 143 -3.43 -5.63 5.17
C ILE A 143 -2.48 -4.43 5.25
N PRO A 144 -1.62 -4.23 4.23
CA PRO A 144 -0.80 -3.03 4.14
C PRO A 144 -1.61 -1.73 4.14
N GLY A 145 -0.92 -0.61 4.37
CA GLY A 145 -1.52 0.72 4.45
C GLY A 145 -2.19 1.05 5.78
N LYS A 146 -2.36 0.09 6.67
CA LYS A 146 -2.96 0.28 8.00
C LYS A 146 -1.90 0.32 9.11
N GLY A 147 -2.21 1.09 10.16
CA GLY A 147 -1.49 1.05 11.43
C GLY A 147 -2.21 0.17 12.44
N TYR A 148 -1.51 -0.78 13.04
CA TYR A 148 -2.04 -1.71 14.03
C TYR A 148 -1.37 -1.50 15.39
N TRP A 149 -2.19 -1.35 16.44
CA TRP A 149 -1.70 -1.44 17.80
C TRP A 149 -1.62 -2.91 18.21
N LEU A 150 -0.44 -3.36 18.59
CA LEU A 150 -0.19 -4.71 19.07
C LEU A 150 0.27 -4.64 20.53
N ARG A 151 -0.45 -5.27 21.45
CA ARG A 151 -0.05 -5.39 22.85
C ARG A 151 0.57 -6.75 23.11
N MET A 152 1.82 -6.72 23.52
CA MET A 152 2.63 -7.90 23.82
C MET A 152 2.73 -8.12 25.32
N ALA A 153 2.50 -9.36 25.75
CA ALA A 153 2.79 -9.86 27.09
C ALA A 153 4.28 -10.18 27.28
N ALA A 154 5.01 -10.44 26.19
CA ALA A 154 6.45 -10.67 26.19
C ALA A 154 7.07 -10.24 24.84
N PRO A 155 8.36 -9.86 24.77
CA PRO A 155 9.00 -9.51 23.51
C PRO A 155 8.99 -10.67 22.52
N ALA A 156 8.81 -10.37 21.23
CA ALA A 156 8.83 -11.35 20.14
C ALA A 156 9.29 -10.72 18.82
N VAL A 157 9.44 -11.55 17.79
CA VAL A 157 9.67 -11.09 16.41
C VAL A 157 8.52 -11.59 15.56
N LEU A 158 7.73 -10.67 15.01
CA LEU A 158 6.71 -11.00 14.03
C LEU A 158 7.40 -11.15 12.66
N THR A 159 7.23 -12.31 12.03
CA THR A 159 7.75 -12.57 10.69
C THR A 159 6.62 -12.47 9.70
N VAL A 160 6.70 -11.51 8.79
CA VAL A 160 5.72 -11.29 7.72
C VAL A 160 6.35 -11.74 6.42
N ARG A 161 5.71 -12.67 5.72
CA ARG A 161 6.12 -13.15 4.40
C ARG A 161 5.08 -12.69 3.38
N GLY A 162 5.53 -12.07 2.29
CA GLY A 162 4.64 -11.47 1.32
C GLY A 162 5.37 -10.78 0.19
N HIS A 163 4.62 -10.33 -0.80
CA HIS A 163 5.16 -9.69 -1.99
C HIS A 163 5.42 -8.21 -1.76
N ALA A 164 6.33 -7.63 -2.54
CA ALA A 164 6.52 -6.20 -2.57
C ALA A 164 5.21 -5.51 -3.01
N ILE A 165 5.00 -4.29 -2.54
CA ILE A 165 3.75 -3.56 -2.81
C ILE A 165 4.04 -2.51 -3.89
N ALA A 166 3.85 -2.88 -5.16
CA ALA A 166 4.00 -1.96 -6.28
C ALA A 166 2.82 -0.99 -6.37
N GLY A 167 3.09 0.31 -6.52
CA GLY A 167 2.07 1.34 -6.79
C GLY A 167 1.00 1.53 -5.70
N ALA A 168 1.25 1.09 -4.46
CA ALA A 168 0.23 1.19 -3.41
C ALA A 168 -0.11 2.63 -3.05
N ALA A 169 -1.40 2.95 -3.18
CA ALA A 169 -2.00 4.15 -2.62
C ALA A 169 -2.59 3.83 -1.23
N VAL A 170 -2.18 4.58 -0.22
CA VAL A 170 -2.79 4.51 1.12
C VAL A 170 -3.77 5.67 1.27
N SER A 171 -5.07 5.38 1.15
CA SER A 171 -6.11 6.41 1.30
C SER A 171 -6.23 6.90 2.74
N LEU A 172 -6.23 8.22 2.91
CA LEU A 172 -6.31 8.96 4.17
C LEU A 172 -7.57 9.82 4.21
N LYS A 173 -8.32 9.73 5.30
CA LYS A 173 -9.48 10.59 5.57
C LYS A 173 -9.02 11.91 6.17
N SER A 174 -9.85 12.97 6.12
CA SER A 174 -9.62 14.16 6.95
C SER A 174 -9.71 13.78 8.44
N GLY A 175 -8.85 14.37 9.26
CA GLY A 175 -8.64 14.06 10.67
C GLY A 175 -7.62 12.93 10.90
N MET A 176 -7.81 12.21 12.01
CA MET A 176 -6.91 11.15 12.46
C MET A 176 -7.00 9.90 11.58
N ASN A 177 -5.83 9.41 11.16
CA ASN A 177 -5.65 8.11 10.50
C ASN A 177 -4.55 7.33 11.22
N ALA A 178 -4.71 6.01 11.34
CA ALA A 178 -3.63 5.10 11.66
C ALA A 178 -3.17 4.43 10.35
N ALA A 179 -2.02 4.86 9.84
CA ALA A 179 -1.50 4.41 8.57
C ALA A 179 -0.18 3.68 8.73
N GLY A 180 0.12 2.82 7.76
CA GLY A 180 1.35 2.05 7.70
C GLY A 180 2.28 2.51 6.59
N HIS A 181 3.59 2.46 6.84
CA HIS A 181 4.59 2.58 5.79
C HIS A 181 4.60 1.31 4.92
N SER A 182 4.00 1.41 3.73
CA SER A 182 3.76 0.26 2.83
C SER A 182 4.88 0.12 1.80
N HIS A 183 6.13 0.25 2.27
CA HIS A 183 7.32 0.23 1.44
C HIS A 183 8.49 -0.41 2.22
N LEU A 184 9.39 -1.10 1.51
CA LEU A 184 10.50 -1.87 2.10
C LEU A 184 11.69 -1.02 2.54
N ALA A 185 11.93 0.12 1.87
CA ALA A 185 12.95 1.08 2.27
C ALA A 185 12.41 2.11 3.25
N SER A 186 13.27 2.60 4.15
CA SER A 186 12.95 3.76 4.99
C SER A 186 12.99 5.04 4.17
N TRP A 187 12.04 5.94 4.39
CA TRP A 187 11.94 7.23 3.69
C TRP A 187 12.21 8.38 4.65
N HIS A 188 12.76 9.48 4.14
CA HIS A 188 12.85 10.69 4.93
C HIS A 188 11.45 11.29 5.07
N ILE A 189 11.18 11.99 6.18
CA ILE A 189 9.85 12.57 6.42
C ILE A 189 9.41 13.49 5.28
N GLN A 190 10.37 14.17 4.63
CA GLN A 190 10.08 15.04 3.50
C GLN A 190 9.65 14.28 2.24
N ASP A 191 10.21 13.10 1.99
CA ASP A 191 9.80 12.26 0.84
C ASP A 191 8.33 11.85 1.00
N ILE A 192 7.93 11.52 2.24
CA ILE A 192 6.53 11.21 2.57
C ILE A 192 5.63 12.44 2.42
N MET A 193 6.10 13.62 2.85
CA MET A 193 5.33 14.86 2.66
C MET A 193 5.12 15.21 1.19
N ASP A 194 6.08 14.89 0.33
CA ASP A 194 5.99 15.13 -1.12
C ASP A 194 5.11 14.07 -1.83
N ALA A 195 5.02 12.86 -1.25
CA ALA A 195 4.21 11.74 -1.75
C ALA A 195 2.72 11.79 -1.36
N ILE A 196 2.33 12.73 -0.49
CA ILE A 196 0.95 12.90 -0.03
C ILE A 196 0.26 13.98 -0.87
N ASP A 197 -0.85 13.64 -1.51
CA ASP A 197 -1.65 14.60 -2.31
C ASP A 197 -2.66 15.43 -1.48
N GLY A 198 -2.74 15.16 -0.16
CA GLY A 198 -3.52 15.90 0.83
C GLY A 198 -2.68 16.85 1.69
N THR A 199 -3.32 17.51 2.66
CA THR A 199 -2.65 18.42 3.58
C THR A 199 -2.49 17.75 4.95
N VAL A 200 -1.25 17.53 5.39
CA VAL A 200 -0.93 16.97 6.71
C VAL A 200 -0.71 18.09 7.73
N ASN A 201 -1.32 17.97 8.91
CA ASN A 201 -1.04 18.82 10.07
C ASN A 201 0.11 18.26 10.91
N THR A 202 0.06 16.97 11.23
CA THR A 202 1.08 16.33 12.09
C THR A 202 1.14 14.83 11.83
N ILE A 203 2.35 14.27 11.91
CA ILE A 203 2.63 12.83 11.87
C ILE A 203 3.24 12.43 13.21
N TRP A 204 2.80 11.31 13.78
CA TRP A 204 3.33 10.76 15.02
C TRP A 204 3.79 9.32 14.86
N GLU A 205 4.92 9.01 15.49
CA GLU A 205 5.46 7.66 15.68
C GLU A 205 5.47 7.33 17.17
N TYR A 206 5.01 6.13 17.52
CA TYR A 206 5.16 5.60 18.87
C TYR A 206 6.41 4.72 18.97
N ASP A 207 7.37 5.14 19.80
CA ASP A 207 8.54 4.33 20.12
C ASP A 207 8.22 3.37 21.26
N ALA A 208 7.95 2.11 20.91
CA ALA A 208 7.64 1.03 21.83
C ALA A 208 8.76 0.68 22.82
N ALA A 209 10.02 1.07 22.56
CA ALA A 209 11.12 0.80 23.49
C ALA A 209 11.22 1.85 24.60
N SER A 210 10.99 3.12 24.27
CA SER A 210 11.05 4.24 25.22
C SER A 210 9.69 4.69 25.76
N HIS A 211 8.61 4.17 25.17
CA HIS A 211 7.21 4.56 25.43
C HIS A 211 6.98 6.06 25.17
N GLN A 212 7.75 6.65 24.25
CA GLN A 212 7.65 8.07 23.89
C GLN A 212 7.10 8.25 22.47
N TRP A 213 6.51 9.42 22.25
CA TRP A 213 6.08 9.84 20.92
C TRP A 213 7.16 10.68 20.24
N LYS A 214 7.42 10.38 18.97
CA LYS A 214 8.05 11.33 18.05
C LYS A 214 7.00 11.97 17.18
N ALA A 215 7.24 13.19 16.75
CA ALA A 215 6.32 13.94 15.92
C ALA A 215 7.03 14.71 14.81
N TYR A 216 6.28 14.97 13.74
CA TYR A 216 6.57 15.97 12.73
C TYR A 216 5.31 16.82 12.52
N ASN A 217 5.35 18.08 12.94
CA ASN A 217 4.27 19.05 12.81
C ASN A 217 4.62 20.08 11.73
N THR A 218 3.68 20.32 10.81
CA THR A 218 3.88 21.20 9.65
C THR A 218 3.76 22.69 9.99
N LYS A 219 3.16 23.02 11.15
CA LYS A 219 2.89 24.39 11.61
C LYS A 219 3.80 24.83 12.76
N ASP A 220 4.40 23.90 13.50
CA ASP A 220 5.26 24.17 14.66
C ASP A 220 6.43 23.19 14.77
N SER A 221 7.62 23.61 14.36
CA SER A 221 8.81 22.75 14.34
C SER A 221 9.45 22.49 15.70
N ARG A 222 9.00 23.14 16.79
CA ARG A 222 9.62 23.02 18.12
C ARG A 222 9.61 21.60 18.69
N PHE A 223 8.68 20.77 18.21
CA PHE A 223 8.49 19.39 18.67
C PHE A 223 8.84 18.37 17.59
N ASN A 224 9.48 18.80 16.50
CA ASN A 224 9.82 17.91 15.40
C ASN A 224 11.07 17.10 15.76
N ASN A 225 10.88 15.80 15.93
CA ASN A 225 11.93 14.82 16.21
C ASN A 225 11.69 13.48 15.47
N LEU A 226 10.73 13.45 14.54
CA LEU A 226 10.51 12.37 13.58
C LEU A 226 11.17 12.73 12.25
N GLU A 227 12.23 12.00 11.90
CA GLU A 227 13.03 12.26 10.69
C GLU A 227 12.81 11.20 9.60
N LEU A 228 12.56 9.95 10.00
CA LEU A 228 12.44 8.81 9.11
C LEU A 228 11.10 8.09 9.34
N ILE A 229 10.53 7.62 8.25
CA ILE A 229 9.42 6.68 8.22
C ILE A 229 9.99 5.32 7.81
N GLN A 230 9.75 4.27 8.60
CA GLN A 230 10.48 3.00 8.53
C GLN A 230 9.54 1.82 8.22
N PRO A 231 10.02 0.79 7.50
CA PRO A 231 9.25 -0.43 7.26
C PRO A 231 8.88 -1.11 8.59
N GLY A 232 7.64 -1.61 8.66
CA GLY A 232 7.12 -2.31 9.84
C GLY A 232 6.65 -1.41 10.99
N LYS A 233 6.81 -0.08 10.87
CA LYS A 233 6.29 0.90 11.85
C LYS A 233 4.94 1.46 11.39
N GLY A 234 4.02 1.58 12.34
CA GLY A 234 2.78 2.31 12.13
C GLY A 234 2.88 3.76 12.59
N TYR A 235 2.05 4.61 12.02
CA TYR A 235 2.05 6.06 12.22
C TYR A 235 0.63 6.58 12.41
N PHE A 236 0.49 7.64 13.20
CA PHE A 236 -0.73 8.44 13.22
C PHE A 236 -0.54 9.70 12.38
N LEU A 237 -1.48 9.98 11.49
CA LEU A 237 -1.47 11.18 10.66
C LEU A 237 -2.72 12.00 10.94
N ASP A 238 -2.53 13.28 11.27
CA ASP A 238 -3.60 14.28 11.26
C ASP A 238 -3.67 14.94 9.90
N MET A 239 -4.74 14.69 9.18
CA MET A 239 -4.97 15.27 7.87
C MET A 239 -5.92 16.46 7.99
N ASP A 240 -5.50 17.63 7.52
CA ASP A 240 -6.40 18.77 7.33
C ASP A 240 -7.37 18.47 6.18
N THR A 241 -6.85 18.00 5.05
CA THR A 241 -7.63 17.53 3.90
C THR A 241 -7.37 16.05 3.64
N ALA A 242 -8.40 15.30 3.25
CA ALA A 242 -8.23 13.93 2.78
C ALA A 242 -7.27 13.86 1.59
N GLY A 243 -6.68 12.69 1.36
CA GLY A 243 -5.71 12.44 0.28
C GLY A 243 -5.24 10.99 0.32
N GLU A 244 -4.15 10.69 -0.38
CA GLU A 244 -3.51 9.40 -0.43
C GLU A 244 -1.98 9.54 -0.33
N ILE A 245 -1.31 8.54 0.24
CA ILE A 245 0.14 8.39 0.15
C ILE A 245 0.44 7.48 -1.03
N ARG A 246 1.32 7.90 -1.95
CA ARG A 246 1.78 7.07 -3.08
C ARG A 246 3.26 6.72 -2.90
N TYR A 247 3.54 5.44 -2.70
CA TYR A 247 4.90 4.92 -2.54
C TYR A 247 5.56 4.63 -3.88
#